data_AF-A0A660PKX5-F1
#
_entry.id   AF-A0A660PKX5-F1
#
_cell.length_a   1.000
_cell.length_b   1.000
_cell.length_c   1.000
_cell.angle_alpha   90.00
_cell.angle_beta   90.00
_cell.angle_gamma   90.00
#
_symmetry.space_group_name_H-M   'P 1'
#
loop_
_entity.id
_entity.type
_entity.pdbx_description
1 polymer ?
#
loop_
_entity_poly.entity_id
_entity_poly.type
_entity_poly.pdbx_seq_one_letter_code
_entity_poly.pdbx_strand_id
1 'polypeptide(L)'
;METYLNMITEWAQEYGMNILGALVIFIIGRMAIGILLSITKKVINKSFKDETLTKFVANLTKMILLTILVIVVLNQLGIQTTSF
;
A
#
# COMPACT_ATOMS: atom_id res chain seq x y z
N MET A 1 -22.50 -33.47 2.38
CA MET A 1 -22.83 -32.01 2.38
C MET A 1 -22.06 -31.28 3.48
N GLU A 2 -21.86 -31.90 4.65
CA GLU A 2 -21.07 -31.36 5.78
C GLU A 2 -19.57 -31.15 5.46
N THR A 3 -18.94 -32.02 4.66
CA THR A 3 -17.53 -31.89 4.27
C THR A 3 -17.24 -30.62 3.45
N TYR A 4 -18.16 -30.19 2.58
CA TYR A 4 -18.00 -28.98 1.78
C TYR A 4 -18.12 -27.71 2.64
N LEU A 5 -18.98 -27.72 3.66
CA LEU A 5 -19.13 -26.60 4.59
C LEU A 5 -17.89 -26.41 5.45
N ASN A 6 -17.30 -27.51 5.94
CA ASN A 6 -16.09 -27.46 6.77
C ASN A 6 -14.86 -26.93 6.00
N MET A 7 -14.68 -27.35 4.74
CA MET A 7 -13.59 -26.83 3.89
C MET A 7 -13.73 -25.32 3.61
N ILE A 8 -14.96 -24.85 3.37
CA ILE A 8 -15.21 -23.42 3.13
C ILE A 8 -14.93 -22.61 4.40
N THR A 9 -15.30 -23.11 5.58
CA THR A 9 -15.03 -22.41 6.85
C THR A 9 -13.54 -22.38 7.22
N GLU A 10 -12.79 -23.46 6.96
CA GLU A 10 -11.33 -23.47 7.17
C GLU A 10 -10.64 -22.47 6.25
N TRP A 11 -10.97 -22.46 4.96
CA TRP A 11 -10.39 -21.51 4.00
C TRP A 11 -10.80 -20.06 4.29
N ALA A 12 -12.05 -19.84 4.72
CA ALA A 12 -12.52 -18.51 5.09
C ALA A 12 -11.79 -17.96 6.33
N GLN A 13 -11.46 -18.81 7.31
CA GLN A 13 -10.68 -18.39 8.48
C GLN A 13 -9.21 -18.09 8.11
N GLU A 14 -8.61 -18.94 7.27
CA GLU A 14 -7.21 -18.79 6.87
C GLU A 14 -6.96 -17.57 5.96
N TYR A 15 -7.81 -17.34 4.95
CA TYR A 15 -7.65 -16.22 4.01
C TYR A 15 -8.43 -14.96 4.41
N GLY A 16 -9.52 -15.09 5.15
CA GLY A 16 -10.36 -13.96 5.55
C GLY A 16 -9.63 -12.95 6.43
N MET A 17 -8.80 -13.44 7.36
CA MET A 17 -8.00 -12.58 8.23
C MET A 17 -6.92 -11.81 7.43
N ASN A 18 -6.31 -12.46 6.45
CA ASN A 18 -5.31 -11.85 5.57
C ASN A 18 -5.91 -10.75 4.68
N ILE A 19 -7.11 -10.98 4.14
CA ILE A 19 -7.84 -9.98 3.34
C ILE A 19 -8.24 -8.77 4.19
N LEU A 20 -8.74 -9.00 5.40
CA LEU A 20 -9.06 -7.92 6.32
C LEU A 20 -7.82 -7.10 6.70
N GLY A 21 -6.71 -7.78 7.05
CA GLY A 21 -5.43 -7.13 7.31
C GLY A 21 -4.94 -6.29 6.13
N ALA A 22 -5.01 -6.83 4.92
CA ALA A 22 -4.61 -6.15 3.69
C ALA A 22 -5.44 -4.89 3.42
N LEU A 23 -6.75 -4.93 3.65
CA LEU A 23 -7.64 -3.77 3.53
C LEU A 23 -7.27 -2.68 4.55
N VAL A 24 -7.04 -3.06 5.80
CA VAL A 24 -6.63 -2.11 6.86
C VAL A 24 -5.31 -1.44 6.49
N ILE A 25 -4.30 -2.22 6.08
CA ILE A 25 -3.00 -1.71 5.64
C ILE A 25 -3.16 -0.77 4.44
N PHE A 26 -3.97 -1.13 3.44
CA PHE A 26 -4.17 -0.31 2.25
C PHE A 26 -4.77 1.06 2.60
N ILE A 27 -5.77 1.10 3.47
CA ILE A 27 -6.42 2.34 3.92
C ILE A 27 -5.42 3.22 4.67
N ILE A 28 -4.75 2.67 5.69
CA ILE A 28 -3.77 3.41 6.49
C ILE A 28 -2.60 3.87 5.63
N GLY A 29 -2.10 3.01 4.75
CA GLY A 29 -1.00 3.32 3.84
C GLY A 29 -1.34 4.46 2.89
N ARG A 30 -2.53 4.44 2.27
CA ARG A 30 -3.01 5.56 1.42
C ARG A 30 -3.03 6.89 2.18
N MET A 31 -3.48 6.88 3.44
CA MET A 31 -3.47 8.08 4.28
C MET A 31 -2.03 8.55 4.57
N ALA A 32 -1.13 7.62 4.93
CA ALA A 32 0.28 7.91 5.18
C ALA A 32 0.97 8.51 3.95
N ILE A 33 0.74 7.97 2.76
CA ILE A 33 1.28 8.50 1.50
C ILE A 33 0.88 9.96 1.28
N GLY A 34 -0.38 10.32 1.56
CA GLY A 34 -0.85 11.69 1.46
C GLY A 34 -0.07 12.64 2.37
N ILE A 35 0.19 12.22 3.61
CA ILE A 35 0.96 12.99 4.59
C ILE A 35 2.41 13.14 4.12
N LEU A 36 3.07 12.04 3.71
CA LEU A 36 4.46 12.06 3.24
C LEU A 36 4.61 13.00 2.03
N LEU A 37 3.71 12.93 1.06
CA LEU A 37 3.74 13.81 -0.11
C LEU A 37 3.56 15.28 0.24
N SER A 38 2.75 15.59 1.25
CA SER A 38 2.58 16.97 1.73
C SER A 38 3.89 17.52 2.32
N ILE A 39 4.62 16.66 3.05
CA ILE A 39 5.93 17.01 3.64
C ILE A 39 6.96 17.17 2.52
N THR A 40 7.05 16.23 1.58
CA THR A 40 7.96 16.31 0.43
C THR A 40 7.76 17.59 -0.36
N LYS A 41 6.50 17.96 -0.66
CA LYS A 41 6.19 19.23 -1.36
C LYS A 41 6.66 20.45 -0.57
N LYS A 42 6.44 20.49 0.75
CA LYS A 42 6.88 21.60 1.62
C LYS A 42 8.40 21.74 1.63
N VAL A 43 9.12 20.61 1.75
CA VAL A 43 10.59 20.60 1.80
C VAL A 43 11.19 21.08 0.48
N ILE A 44 10.71 20.55 -0.65
CA ILE A 44 11.27 20.89 -1.97
C ILE A 44 10.95 22.33 -2.35
N ASN A 45 9.73 22.80 -2.09
CA ASN A 45 9.34 24.17 -2.40
C ASN A 45 10.17 25.19 -1.58
N LYS A 46 10.53 24.85 -0.33
CA LYS A 46 11.41 25.68 0.49
C LYS A 46 12.83 25.79 -0.10
N SER A 47 13.33 24.74 -0.75
CA SER A 47 14.70 24.69 -1.28
C SER A 47 14.84 25.26 -2.68
N PHE A 48 13.94 24.93 -3.62
CA PHE A 48 14.14 25.23 -5.05
C PHE A 48 13.22 26.33 -5.60
N LYS A 49 12.08 26.62 -4.93
CA LYS A 49 11.04 27.56 -5.42
C LYS A 49 10.58 27.34 -6.88
N ASP A 50 10.80 26.14 -7.42
CA ASP A 50 10.38 25.76 -8.77
C ASP A 50 9.20 24.78 -8.69
N GLU A 51 8.08 25.16 -9.29
CA GLU A 51 6.85 24.36 -9.28
C GLU A 51 6.96 23.08 -10.12
N THR A 52 7.68 23.13 -11.24
CA THR A 52 7.87 22.00 -12.16
C THR A 52 8.70 20.92 -11.49
N LEU A 53 9.83 21.29 -10.88
CA LEU A 53 10.69 20.35 -10.15
C LEU A 53 9.95 19.75 -8.95
N THR A 54 9.21 20.60 -8.21
CA THR A 54 8.42 20.14 -7.07
C THR A 54 7.37 19.10 -7.48
N LYS A 55 6.65 19.34 -8.59
CA LYS A 55 5.68 18.38 -9.13
C LYS A 55 6.35 17.09 -9.59
N PHE A 56 7.48 17.18 -10.30
CA PHE A 56 8.21 16.00 -10.78
C PHE A 56 8.64 15.09 -9.63
N VAL A 57 9.33 15.64 -8.62
CA VAL A 57 9.80 14.86 -7.47
C VAL A 57 8.64 14.33 -6.64
N ALA A 58 7.61 15.15 -6.38
CA ALA A 58 6.44 14.67 -5.64
C ALA A 58 5.73 13.52 -6.38
N ASN A 59 5.69 13.54 -7.71
CA ASN A 59 5.09 12.47 -8.48
C ASN A 59 5.96 11.20 -8.48
N LEU A 60 7.29 11.33 -8.58
CA LEU A 60 8.23 10.21 -8.39
C LEU A 60 8.08 9.58 -7.00
N THR A 61 8.10 10.38 -5.94
CA THR A 61 7.89 9.91 -4.57
C THR A 61 6.54 9.21 -4.43
N LYS A 62 5.48 9.75 -5.05
CA LYS A 62 4.15 9.12 -5.02
C LYS A 62 4.15 7.74 -5.66
N MET A 63 4.81 7.59 -6.82
CA MET A 63 4.91 6.30 -7.51
C MET A 63 5.65 5.28 -6.65
N ILE A 64 6.81 5.65 -6.09
CA ILE A 64 7.61 4.76 -5.23
C ILE A 64 6.81 4.32 -4.00
N LEU A 65 6.18 5.27 -3.30
CA LEU A 65 5.40 4.97 -2.11
C LEU A 65 4.18 4.09 -2.42
N LEU A 66 3.51 4.30 -3.55
CA LEU A 66 2.42 3.44 -3.99
C LEU A 66 2.90 2.03 -4.31
N THR A 67 4.04 1.88 -5.00
CA THR A 67 4.64 0.57 -5.27
C THR A 67 4.93 -0.18 -3.98
N ILE A 68 5.56 0.46 -3.00
CA ILE A 68 5.83 -0.13 -1.68
C ILE A 68 4.52 -0.55 -1.01
N LEU A 69 3.50 0.32 -1.00
CA LEU A 69 2.20 0.00 -0.42
C LEU A 69 1.56 -1.22 -1.06
N VAL A 70 1.60 -1.33 -2.40
CA VAL A 70 1.06 -2.49 -3.10
C VAL A 70 1.83 -3.76 -2.74
N ILE A 71 3.16 -3.72 -2.67
CA ILE A 71 3.96 -4.88 -2.26
C ILE A 71 3.59 -5.33 -0.85
N VAL A 72 3.45 -4.41 0.10
CA VAL A 72 3.07 -4.74 1.49
C VAL A 72 1.68 -5.37 1.53
N VAL A 73 0.72 -4.84 0.78
CA VAL A 73 -0.64 -5.38 0.69
C VAL A 73 -0.65 -6.78 0.06
N LEU A 74 0.12 -6.99 -1.02
CA LEU A 74 0.25 -8.31 -1.66
C LEU A 74 0.92 -9.32 -0.73
N ASN A 75 1.96 -8.91 0.00
CA ASN A 75 2.62 -9.74 0.99
C ASN A 75 1.64 -10.16 2.11
N GLN A 76 0.82 -9.23 2.60
CA GLN A 76 -0.23 -9.53 3.60
C GLN A 76 -1.28 -10.52 3.08
N LEU A 77 -1.56 -10.50 1.77
CA LEU A 77 -2.43 -11.48 1.11
C LEU A 77 -1.76 -12.85 0.88
N GLY A 78 -0.49 -13.01 1.27
CA GLY A 78 0.29 -14.23 1.00
C GLY A 78 0.70 -14.38 -0.47
N ILE A 79 0.55 -13.34 -1.27
CA ILE A 79 0.96 -13.34 -2.67
C ILE A 79 2.47 -13.09 -2.70
N GLN A 80 3.21 -14.13 -3.11
CA GLN A 80 4.65 -14.01 -3.32
C GLN A 80 4.88 -13.07 -4.50
N THR A 81 5.27 -11.83 -4.20
CA THR A 81 5.79 -10.92 -5.21
C THR A 81 7.15 -11.46 -5.66
N THR A 82 7.37 -11.65 -6.96
CA THR A 82 8.68 -12.01 -7.54
C THR A 82 9.63 -10.82 -7.43
N SER A 83 10.05 -10.50 -6.22
CA SER A 83 11.15 -9.60 -5.94
C SER A 83 12.12 -10.47 -5.16
N PHE A 84 13.19 -10.86 -5.84
CA PHE A 84 14.23 -11.80 -5.42
C PHE A 84 14.65 -11.68 -3.95
#